data_AF-S2KSF0-F1
#
_entry.id   AF-S2KSF0-F1
#
_cell.length_a   1.000
_cell.length_b   1.000
_cell.length_c   1.000
_cell.angle_alpha   90.00
_cell.angle_beta   90.00
_cell.angle_gamma   90.00
#
_symmetry.space_group_name_H-M   'P 1'
#
loop_
_entity.id
_entity.type
_entity.pdbx_description
1 polymer ?
#
loop_
_entity_poly.entity_id
_entity_poly.type
_entity_poly.pdbx_seq_one_letter_code
_entity_poly.pdbx_strand_id
1 'polypeptide(L)' 'MCLAEIAEASGLPKSSAYPASKAGLIMFTKCLAVEYAAEGIRANALCPGQILTYMK' A
#
# COMPACT_ATOMS: atom_id res chain seq x y z
N MET A 1 2.83 5.64 9.49
CA MET A 1 4.23 5.14 9.48
C MET A 1 4.37 4.12 8.36
N CYS A 2 4.36 4.59 7.10
CA CYS A 2 4.64 3.76 5.90
C CYS A 2 6.04 4.09 5.40
N LEU A 3 7.05 4.02 6.28
CA LEU A 3 8.45 4.10 5.87
C LEU A 3 8.95 2.76 5.30
N ALA A 4 8.11 1.71 5.31
CA ALA A 4 8.52 0.33 5.04
C ALA A 4 8.81 0.00 3.56
N GLU A 5 8.30 0.77 2.59
CA GLU A 5 8.55 0.47 1.16
C GLU A 5 9.74 1.26 0.58
N ILE A 6 10.10 2.41 1.18
CA ILE A 6 11.31 3.13 0.78
C ILE A 6 12.56 2.30 1.12
N ALA A 7 12.48 1.32 2.02
CA ALA A 7 13.57 0.40 2.29
C ALA A 7 13.92 -0.52 1.10
N GLU A 8 13.00 -0.74 0.15
CA GLU A 8 13.31 -1.40 -1.14
C GLU A 8 13.65 -0.38 -2.24
N ALA A 9 14.08 0.82 -1.85
CA ALA A 9 15.06 1.58 -2.62
C ALA A 9 16.45 0.90 -2.61
N SER A 10 16.60 -0.27 -1.95
CA SER A 10 17.70 -1.20 -2.19
C SER A 10 17.53 -1.95 -3.51
N GLY A 11 17.67 -1.23 -4.62
CA GLY A 11 18.13 -1.72 -5.93
C GLY A 11 17.87 -3.18 -6.32
N LEU A 12 16.61 -3.64 -6.32
CA LEU A 12 16.22 -4.87 -7.00
C LEU A 12 15.78 -4.53 -8.43
N PRO A 13 16.68 -4.60 -9.43
CA PRO A 13 16.31 -4.36 -10.82
C PRO A 13 15.18 -5.31 -11.22
N LYS A 14 14.11 -4.76 -11.81
CA LYS A 14 12.89 -5.44 -12.29
C LYS A 14 11.77 -5.72 -11.27
N SER A 15 11.84 -5.22 -10.04
CA SER A 15 10.74 -5.40 -9.05
C SER A 15 9.82 -4.19 -8.88
N SER A 16 9.89 -3.14 -9.71
CA SER A 16 9.21 -1.85 -9.46
C SER A 16 7.68 -1.87 -9.45
N ALA A 17 7.05 -2.83 -10.12
CA ALA A 17 5.59 -2.89 -10.27
C ALA A 17 4.86 -3.21 -8.95
N TYR A 18 5.40 -4.12 -8.15
CA TYR A 18 4.82 -4.52 -6.87
C TYR A 18 4.82 -3.39 -5.81
N PRO A 19 5.95 -2.72 -5.52
CA PRO A 19 5.98 -1.59 -4.59
C PRO A 19 5.22 -0.37 -5.12
N ALA A 20 5.23 -0.12 -6.44
CA ALA A 20 4.40 0.93 -7.03
C ALA A 20 2.90 0.66 -6.82
N SER A 21 2.47 -0.59 -6.99
CA SER A 21 1.07 -0.99 -6.76
C SER A 21 0.67 -0.86 -5.29
N LYS A 22 1.55 -1.25 -4.34
CA LYS A 22 1.30 -1.08 -2.91
C LYS A 22 1.21 0.39 -2.49
N ALA A 23 2.13 1.22 -2.97
CA ALA A 23 2.07 2.67 -2.74
C ALA A 23 0.79 3.29 -3.34
N GLY A 24 0.40 2.83 -4.53
CA GLY A 24 -0.85 3.22 -5.18
C GLY A 24 -2.09 2.90 -4.35
N LEU A 25 -2.18 1.70 -3.77
CA LEU A 25 -3.29 1.30 -2.89
C LEU A 25 -3.43 2.19 -1.65
N ILE A 26 -2.30 2.62 -1.07
CA ILE A 26 -2.31 3.53 0.08
C ILE A 26 -2.93 4.87 -0.31
N MET A 27 -2.49 5.46 -1.43
CA MET A 27 -3.02 6.73 -1.89
C MET A 27 -4.48 6.62 -2.32
N PHE A 28 -4.83 5.56 -3.05
CA PHE A 28 -6.19 5.26 -3.47
C PHE A 28 -7.15 5.17 -2.27
N THR A 29 -6.74 4.47 -1.22
CA THR A 29 -7.56 4.31 -0.01
C THR A 29 -7.76 5.64 0.73
N LYS A 30 -6.77 6.54 0.70
CA LYS A 30 -6.90 7.89 1.26
C LYS A 30 -7.89 8.73 0.45
N CYS A 31 -7.83 8.69 -0.87
CA CYS A 31 -8.80 9.40 -1.72
C CYS A 31 -10.22 8.89 -1.48
N LEU A 32 -10.41 7.57 -1.47
CA LEU A 32 -11.71 6.95 -1.13
C LEU A 32 -12.22 7.37 0.25
N ALA A 33 -11.34 7.41 1.26
CA ALA A 33 -11.74 7.83 2.59
C ALA A 33 -12.24 9.28 2.63
N VAL A 34 -11.73 10.16 1.77
CA VAL A 34 -12.19 11.56 1.66
C VAL A 34 -13.47 11.65 0.84
N GLU A 35 -13.54 10.96 -0.30
CA GLU A 35 -14.72 10.95 -1.19
C GLU A 35 -15.98 10.46 -0.47
N TYR A 36 -15.84 9.38 0.30
CA TYR A 36 -16.97 8.78 1.01
C TYR A 36 -17.12 9.26 2.47
N ALA A 37 -16.32 10.26 2.88
CA ALA A 37 -16.43 10.85 4.22
C ALA A 37 -17.83 11.45 4.48
N ALA A 38 -18.42 12.07 3.45
CA ALA A 38 -19.75 12.67 3.53
C ALA A 38 -20.86 11.63 3.74
N GLU A 39 -20.64 10.38 3.30
CA GLU A 39 -21.54 9.24 3.48
C GLU A 39 -21.27 8.49 4.80
N GLY A 40 -20.31 8.96 5.61
CA GLY A 40 -19.93 8.33 6.88
C GLY A 40 -19.13 7.03 6.71
N ILE A 41 -18.63 6.74 5.51
CA ILE A 41 -17.87 5.52 5.21
C ILE A 41 -16.38 5.79 5.44
N ARG A 42 -15.70 4.87 6.13
CA ARG A 42 -14.26 4.94 6.39
C ARG A 42 -13.53 3.86 5.61
N ALA A 43 -12.51 4.25 4.85
CA ALA A 43 -11.62 3.32 4.15
C ALA A 43 -10.23 3.33 4.80
N ASN A 44 -9.70 2.15 5.14
CA ASN A 44 -8.37 1.99 5.73
C ASN A 44 -7.60 0.90 4.97
N ALA A 45 -6.34 1.20 4.64
CA ALA A 45 -5.43 0.22 4.04
C ALA A 45 -4.51 -0.35 5.12
N LEU A 46 -4.46 -1.68 5.21
CA LEU A 46 -3.48 -2.38 6.04
C LEU A 46 -2.29 -2.77 5.17
N CYS A 47 -1.11 -2.33 5.56
CA CYS A 47 0.14 -2.64 4.87
C CYS A 47 0.95 -3.63 5.71
N PRO A 48 0.72 -4.95 5.54
CA PRO A 48 1.54 -5.95 6.19
C PRO A 48 2.98 -5.86 5.69
N GLY A 49 3.92 -6.09 6.61
CA GLY A 49 5.33 -6.31 6.25
C GLY A 49 5.51 -7.65 5.53
N GLN A 50 6.75 -8.14 5.45
CA GLN A 50 6.98 -9.51 4.98
C GLN A 50 6.35 -10.49 5.97
N ILE A 51 5.31 -11.20 5.52
CA ILE A 51 4.67 -12.27 6.26
C ILE A 51 4.97 -13.57 5.52
N LEU A 52 5.39 -14.60 6.25
CA LEU A 52 5.58 -15.92 5.69
C LEU A 52 4.20 -16.53 5.37
N THR A 53 3.74 -16.30 4.16
CA THR A 53 2.50 -16.84 3.62
C THR A 53 2.83 -17.64 2.37
N TYR A 54 2.29 -18.85 2.27
CA TYR A 54 2.38 -19.67 1.07
C TYR A 54 1.47 -19.05 -0.01
N MET A 55 2.05 -18.25 -0.91
CA MET A 55 1.37 -17.83 -2.12
C MET A 55 1.53 -18.96 -3.14
N LYS A 56 0.40 -19.53 -3.57
CA LYS A 56 0.34 -20.69 -4.46
C LYS A 56 0.78 -20.36 -5.87
#